data_AF-A0A090RYS2-F1
#
_entry.id   AF-A0A090RYS2-F1
#
_cell.length_a   1.000
_cell.length_b   1.000
_cell.length_c   1.000
_cell.angle_alpha   90.00
_cell.angle_beta   90.00
_cell.angle_gamma   90.00
#
_symmetry.space_group_name_H-M   'P 1'
#
loop_
_entity.id
_entity.type
_entity.pdbx_description
1 polymer ?
#
loop_
_entity_poly.entity_id
_entity_poly.type
_entity_poly.pdbx_seq_one_letter_code
_entity_poly.pdbx_strand_id
1 'polypeptide(L)'
;MNEQPTDQVLIERVQSGDKQAFNLLVLRYQNKVCNLISRYVSNSGDVADIAQEAFIKAYRAIPTFRGESAFYTWLYRIAVNTAKNHIVAQSRRPPASDVDAEDAEFFETGNALKEISNPET
;
A
#
# COMPACT_ATOMS: atom_id res chain seq x y z
N MET A 1 22.11 0.37 -31.91
CA MET A 1 20.65 0.51 -31.69
C MET A 1 20.24 -0.59 -30.73
N ASN A 2 19.87 -0.26 -29.49
CA ASN A 2 19.23 -1.23 -28.60
C ASN A 2 17.74 -1.15 -28.87
N GLU A 3 17.23 -2.08 -29.67
CA GLU A 3 15.80 -2.24 -29.89
C GLU A 3 15.19 -2.78 -28.60
N GLN A 4 14.45 -1.91 -27.89
CA GLN A 4 13.77 -2.31 -26.66
C GLN A 4 12.65 -3.29 -27.01
N PRO A 5 12.55 -4.46 -26.35
CA PRO A 5 11.51 -5.44 -26.66
C PRO A 5 10.12 -4.83 -26.49
N THR A 6 9.21 -5.20 -27.38
CA THR A 6 7.80 -4.78 -27.31
C THR A 6 7.14 -5.36 -26.06
N ASP A 7 6.03 -4.76 -25.62
CA ASP A 7 5.28 -5.30 -24.49
C ASP A 7 4.87 -6.75 -24.72
N GLN A 8 4.44 -7.07 -25.95
CA GLN A 8 4.02 -8.42 -26.32
C GLN A 8 5.14 -9.45 -26.10
N VAL A 9 6.35 -9.15 -26.56
CA VAL A 9 7.52 -10.03 -26.37
C VAL A 9 7.84 -10.21 -24.88
N LEU A 10 7.75 -9.14 -24.09
CA LEU A 10 7.98 -9.22 -22.65
C LEU A 10 6.90 -10.07 -21.97
N ILE A 11 5.64 -9.91 -22.33
CA ILE A 11 4.51 -10.68 -21.79
C ILE A 11 4.69 -12.17 -22.07
N GLU A 12 4.99 -12.55 -23.32
CA GLU A 12 5.21 -13.95 -23.71
C GLU A 12 6.36 -14.59 -22.93
N ARG A 13 7.45 -13.83 -22.72
CA ARG A 13 8.57 -14.27 -21.87
C ARG A 13 8.14 -14.50 -20.42
N VAL A 14 7.38 -13.58 -19.84
CA VAL A 14 6.87 -13.74 -18.47
C VAL A 14 5.93 -14.95 -18.37
N GLN A 15 5.05 -15.15 -19.35
CA GLN A 15 4.15 -16.31 -19.43
C GLN A 15 4.93 -17.63 -19.57
N SER A 16 6.11 -17.59 -20.19
CA SER A 16 7.05 -18.71 -20.31
C SER A 16 7.92 -18.92 -19.07
N GLY A 17 7.75 -18.12 -18.01
CA GLY A 17 8.47 -18.26 -16.74
C GLY A 17 9.67 -17.32 -16.55
N ASP A 18 9.99 -16.45 -17.51
CA ASP A 18 11.04 -15.45 -17.37
C ASP A 18 10.58 -14.31 -16.45
N LYS A 19 10.96 -14.40 -15.17
CA LYS A 19 10.62 -13.39 -14.17
C LYS A 19 11.28 -12.04 -14.43
N GLN A 20 12.44 -12.01 -15.10
CA GLN A 20 13.17 -10.77 -15.37
C GLN A 20 12.49 -9.94 -16.45
N ALA A 21 11.79 -10.57 -17.39
CA ALA A 21 10.99 -9.87 -18.39
C ALA A 21 9.90 -8.99 -17.76
N PHE A 22 9.36 -9.39 -16.59
CA PHE A 22 8.35 -8.58 -15.89
C PHE A 22 8.96 -7.29 -15.32
N ASN A 23 10.21 -7.31 -14.88
CA ASN A 23 10.89 -6.12 -14.37
C ASN A 23 10.97 -5.02 -15.45
N LEU A 24 11.15 -5.40 -16.72
CA LEU A 24 11.15 -4.44 -17.83
C LEU A 24 9.76 -3.81 -18.03
N LEU A 25 8.68 -4.57 -17.85
CA LEU A 25 7.31 -4.03 -17.85
C LEU A 25 7.09 -3.07 -16.67
N VAL A 26 7.57 -3.42 -15.46
CA VAL A 26 7.48 -2.55 -14.28
C VAL A 26 8.21 -1.23 -14.55
N LEU A 27 9.46 -1.27 -15.00
CA LEU A 27 10.25 -0.06 -15.30
C LEU A 27 9.57 0.84 -16.34
N ARG A 28 8.93 0.23 -17.36
CA ARG A 28 8.22 0.96 -18.42
C ARG A 28 6.94 1.64 -17.91
N TYR A 29 6.28 1.04 -16.92
CA TYR A 29 4.94 1.46 -16.51
C TYR A 29 4.84 2.10 -15.12
N GLN A 30 5.86 1.98 -14.26
CA GLN A 30 5.82 2.44 -12.87
C GLN A 30 5.39 3.90 -12.74
N ASN A 31 5.99 4.81 -13.53
CA ASN A 31 5.65 6.24 -13.44
C ASN A 31 4.20 6.51 -13.87
N LYS A 32 3.71 5.80 -14.90
CA LYS A 32 2.32 5.95 -15.37
C LYS A 32 1.33 5.42 -14.33
N VAL A 33 1.65 4.28 -13.71
CA VAL A 33 0.83 3.66 -12.67
C VAL A 33 0.80 4.51 -11.40
N CYS A 34 1.95 5.03 -10.94
CA CYS A 34 2.00 5.95 -9.80
C CYS A 34 1.20 7.23 -10.07
N ASN A 35 1.39 7.86 -11.24
CA ASN A 35 0.64 9.07 -11.63
C ASN A 35 -0.87 8.83 -11.78
N LEU A 36 -1.28 7.59 -12.07
CA LEU A 36 -2.68 7.20 -12.09
C LEU A 36 -3.23 7.08 -10.68
N ILE A 37 -2.52 6.35 -9.81
CA ILE A 37 -2.92 6.09 -8.42
C ILE A 37 -2.96 7.39 -7.61
N SER A 38 -2.05 8.32 -7.84
CA SER A 38 -2.01 9.62 -7.15
C SER A 38 -3.25 10.49 -7.39
N ARG A 39 -4.09 10.16 -8.38
CA ARG A 39 -5.39 10.82 -8.61
C ARG A 39 -6.49 10.30 -7.67
N TYR A 40 -6.26 9.15 -7.04
CA TYR A 40 -7.21 8.50 -6.13
C TYR A 40 -6.81 8.66 -4.67
N VAL A 41 -5.51 8.77 -4.38
CA VAL A 41 -4.97 8.77 -3.02
C VAL A 41 -4.09 10.00 -2.80
N SER A 42 -4.34 10.71 -1.70
CA SER A 42 -3.70 11.99 -1.39
C SER A 42 -2.30 11.84 -0.78
N ASN A 43 -2.06 10.74 -0.05
CA ASN A 43 -0.78 10.47 0.59
C ASN A 43 0.21 9.86 -0.40
N SER A 44 1.35 10.53 -0.61
CA SER A 44 2.40 10.07 -1.51
C SER A 44 3.02 8.71 -1.12
N GLY A 45 3.07 8.38 0.18
CA GLY A 45 3.57 7.09 0.65
C GLY A 45 2.69 5.93 0.19
N ASP A 46 1.37 6.09 0.32
CA ASP A 46 0.38 5.09 -0.09
C ASP A 46 0.43 4.84 -1.61
N VAL A 47 0.79 5.83 -2.42
CA VAL A 47 0.88 5.67 -3.89
C VAL A 47 1.88 4.58 -4.27
N ALA A 48 3.07 4.58 -3.65
CA ALA A 48 4.11 3.61 -3.95
C ALA A 48 3.68 2.20 -3.55
N ASP A 49 3.09 2.05 -2.37
CA ASP A 49 2.63 0.77 -1.83
C ASP A 49 1.50 0.17 -2.69
N ILE A 50 0.51 0.99 -3.08
CA ILE A 50 -0.59 0.57 -3.94
C ILE A 50 -0.07 0.21 -5.35
N ALA A 51 0.90 0.95 -5.88
CA ALA A 51 1.52 0.64 -7.17
C ALA A 51 2.23 -0.71 -7.11
N GLN A 52 3.00 -0.96 -6.05
CA GLN A 52 3.65 -2.25 -5.82
C GLN A 52 2.62 -3.37 -5.74
N GLU A 53 1.55 -3.21 -4.97
CA GLU A 53 0.47 -4.19 -4.86
C GLU A 53 -0.18 -4.46 -6.23
N ALA A 54 -0.43 -3.42 -7.02
CA ALA A 54 -0.99 -3.54 -8.36
C ALA A 54 -0.07 -4.34 -9.30
N PHE A 55 1.25 -4.10 -9.26
CA PHE A 55 2.22 -4.88 -10.06
C PHE A 55 2.32 -6.34 -9.59
N ILE A 56 2.24 -6.61 -8.28
CA ILE A 56 2.20 -7.99 -7.75
C ILE A 56 0.94 -8.72 -8.24
N LYS A 57 -0.21 -8.05 -8.21
CA LYS A 57 -1.47 -8.60 -8.76
C LYS A 57 -1.38 -8.84 -10.26
N ALA A 58 -0.81 -7.89 -11.00
CA ALA A 58 -0.58 -8.03 -12.43
C ALA A 58 0.36 -9.20 -12.74
N TYR A 59 1.47 -9.36 -12.02
CA TYR A 59 2.39 -10.49 -12.19
C TYR A 59 1.71 -11.84 -11.95
N ARG A 60 0.85 -11.93 -10.92
CA ARG A 60 0.09 -13.16 -10.64
C ARG A 60 -0.96 -13.46 -11.70
N ALA A 61 -1.55 -12.43 -12.31
CA ALA A 61 -2.62 -12.57 -13.29
C ALA A 61 -2.12 -12.67 -14.74
N ILE A 62 -0.89 -12.26 -15.04
CA ILE A 62 -0.34 -12.23 -16.40
C ILE A 62 -0.36 -13.58 -17.14
N PRO A 63 -0.28 -14.78 -16.50
CA PRO A 63 -0.44 -16.04 -17.23
C PRO A 63 -1.81 -16.20 -17.88
N THR A 64 -2.82 -15.48 -17.38
CA THR A 64 -4.20 -15.51 -17.91
C THR A 64 -4.51 -14.36 -18.88
N PHE A 65 -3.55 -13.47 -19.12
CA PHE A 65 -3.72 -12.34 -20.03
C PHE A 65 -3.71 -12.82 -21.50
N ARG A 66 -4.83 -12.64 -22.18
CA ARG A 66 -5.05 -13.13 -23.56
C ARG A 66 -4.70 -12.16 -24.68
N GLY A 67 -4.24 -10.94 -24.36
CA GLY A 67 -3.91 -9.95 -25.39
C GLY A 67 -5.11 -9.30 -26.09
N GLU A 68 -6.33 -9.47 -25.60
CA GLU A 68 -7.56 -8.86 -26.15
C GLU A 68 -7.60 -7.32 -26.03
N SER A 69 -6.66 -6.73 -25.28
CA SER A 69 -6.47 -5.29 -25.15
C SER A 69 -4.98 -4.98 -25.00
N ALA A 70 -4.59 -3.72 -25.17
CA ALA A 70 -3.23 -3.30 -24.85
C ALA A 70 -2.91 -3.62 -23.38
N PHE A 71 -1.69 -4.08 -23.11
CA PHE A 71 -1.25 -4.43 -21.75
C PHE A 71 -1.47 -3.28 -20.76
N TYR A 72 -1.18 -2.04 -21.17
CA TYR A 72 -1.40 -0.88 -20.33
C TYR A 72 -2.88 -0.69 -19.93
N THR A 73 -3.82 -0.95 -20.84
CA THR A 73 -5.26 -0.87 -20.54
C THR A 73 -5.67 -1.91 -19.50
N TRP A 74 -5.13 -3.12 -19.60
CA TRP A 74 -5.37 -4.17 -18.62
C TRP A 74 -4.74 -3.84 -17.25
N LEU A 75 -3.48 -3.40 -17.24
CA LEU A 75 -2.77 -2.96 -16.03
C LEU A 75 -3.46 -1.77 -15.35
N TYR A 76 -3.96 -0.82 -16.14
CA TYR A 76 -4.72 0.34 -15.66
C TYR A 76 -5.91 -0.10 -14.80
N ARG A 77 -6.67 -1.10 -15.27
CA ARG A 77 -7.84 -1.62 -14.53
C ARG A 77 -7.43 -2.24 -13.20
N ILE A 78 -6.31 -2.98 -13.17
CA ILE A 78 -5.76 -3.56 -11.94
C ILE A 78 -5.35 -2.47 -10.96
N ALA A 79 -4.65 -1.44 -11.43
CA ALA A 79 -4.21 -0.31 -10.60
C ALA A 79 -5.39 0.46 -10.01
N VAL A 80 -6.39 0.82 -10.82
CA VAL A 80 -7.60 1.52 -10.34
C VAL A 80 -8.37 0.70 -9.31
N ASN A 81 -8.56 -0.59 -9.56
CA ASN A 81 -9.27 -1.45 -8.61
C ASN A 81 -8.48 -1.61 -7.30
N THR A 82 -7.15 -1.67 -7.37
CA THR A 82 -6.28 -1.74 -6.20
C THR A 82 -6.38 -0.45 -5.37
N ALA A 83 -6.30 0.72 -6.01
CA ALA A 83 -6.46 2.01 -5.33
C ALA A 83 -7.85 2.15 -4.69
N LYS A 84 -8.93 1.80 -5.40
CA LYS A 84 -10.29 1.83 -4.86
C LYS A 84 -10.44 0.91 -3.64
N ASN A 85 -9.90 -0.30 -3.70
CA ASN A 85 -9.94 -1.24 -2.57
C ASN A 85 -9.17 -0.71 -1.37
N HIS A 86 -8.03 -0.06 -1.60
CA HIS A 86 -7.24 0.58 -0.55
C HIS A 86 -8.05 1.68 0.17
N ILE A 87 -8.72 2.57 -0.58
CA ILE A 87 -9.56 3.63 -0.02
C ILE A 87 -10.70 3.02 0.83
N VAL A 88 -11.39 2.01 0.32
CA VAL A 88 -12.47 1.33 1.05
C VAL A 88 -11.95 0.68 2.35
N ALA A 89 -10.74 0.12 2.32
CA ALA A 89 -10.11 -0.46 3.51
C ALA A 89 -9.72 0.61 4.54
N GLN A 90 -9.18 1.76 4.10
CA GLN A 90 -8.87 2.89 4.98
C GLN A 90 -10.12 3.42 5.69
N SER A 91 -11.25 3.59 4.98
CA SER A 91 -12.50 4.09 5.57
C SER A 91 -13.11 3.15 6.62
N ARG A 92 -12.72 1.87 6.65
CA ARG A 92 -13.21 0.88 7.61
C ARG A 92 -12.31 0.75 8.84
N ARG A 93 -11.12 1.36 8.84
CA ARG A 93 -10.28 1.39 10.04
C ARG A 93 -10.88 2.38 11.04
N PRO A 94 -11.11 1.99 12.31
CA PRO A 94 -11.37 2.95 13.37
C PRO A 94 -10.24 3.99 13.39
N PRO A 95 -10.52 5.27 13.67
CA PRO A 95 -9.46 6.24 13.87
C PRO A 95 -8.51 5.65 14.92
N ALA A 96 -7.22 5.61 14.60
CA ALA A 96 -6.21 5.22 15.57
C ALA A 96 -6.36 6.17 16.75
N SER A 97 -6.86 5.65 17.88
CA SER A 97 -6.56 6.27 19.16
C SER A 97 -5.08 5.97 19.36
N ASP A 98 -4.24 6.95 19.05
CA ASP A 98 -2.91 6.99 19.65
C ASP A 98 -3.17 7.13 21.15
N VAL A 99 -3.19 6.00 21.84
CA VAL A 99 -3.04 5.97 23.29
C VAL A 99 -1.55 6.23 23.49
N ASP A 100 -1.19 7.51 23.63
CA ASP A 100 0.13 7.88 24.13
C ASP A 100 0.32 7.16 25.48
N ALA A 101 1.21 6.18 25.49
CA ALA A 101 1.53 5.37 26.65
C ALA A 101 2.43 6.13 27.65
N GLU A 102 2.15 7.41 27.89
CA GLU A 102 2.96 8.29 28.74
C GLU A 102 2.25 8.78 30.02
N ASP A 103 1.03 8.31 30.33
CA ASP A 103 0.35 8.61 31.59
C ASP A 103 0.29 7.41 32.57
N ALA A 104 1.38 6.64 32.66
CA ALA A 104 1.50 5.53 33.63
C ALA A 104 2.20 5.91 34.96
N GLU A 105 2.59 7.17 35.16
CA GLU A 105 3.26 7.60 36.39
C GLU A 105 2.53 8.75 37.08
N PHE A 106 1.41 8.47 37.76
CA PHE A 106 1.02 9.20 38.99
C PHE A 106 -0.08 8.45 39.76
N PHE A 107 0.17 7.20 40.17
CA PHE A 107 -0.64 6.55 41.20
C PHE A 107 0.18 5.79 42.24
N GLU A 108 1.31 6.36 42.65
CA GLU A 108 1.93 6.04 43.94
C GLU A 108 2.53 7.33 44.49
N THR A 109 1.79 8.02 45.37
CA THR A 109 2.24 8.81 46.54
C THR A 109 1.12 9.76 46.94
N GLY A 110 0.11 9.23 47.63
CA GLY A 110 -0.99 10.05 48.16
C GLY A 110 -1.75 9.46 49.33
N ASN A 111 -1.30 8.32 49.90
CA ASN A 111 -2.00 7.66 51.01
C ASN A 111 -1.11 7.39 52.24
N ALA A 112 -0.08 8.22 52.44
CA ALA A 112 0.64 8.25 53.70
C ALA A 112 0.82 9.71 54.12
N LEU A 113 0.59 9.98 55.40
CA LEU A 113 0.83 11.25 56.11
C LEU A 113 -0.36 12.23 56.17
N LYS A 114 -1.43 11.82 56.86
CA LYS A 114 -2.13 12.73 57.79
C LYS A 114 -2.74 11.99 58.99
N GLU A 115 -1.93 11.15 59.62
CA GLU A 115 -2.04 10.91 61.07
C GLU A 115 -1.10 11.91 61.73
N ILE A 116 -1.63 13.05 62.16
CA ILE A 116 -1.10 13.86 63.27
C ILE A 116 -2.30 14.67 63.78
N SER A 117 -2.84 14.19 64.89
CA SER A 117 -3.23 14.96 66.08
C SER A 117 -4.23 16.12 65.93
N ASN A 118 -5.43 15.96 66.49
CA ASN A 118 -5.68 16.58 67.80
C ASN A 118 -6.91 15.98 68.53
N PRO A 119 -6.90 15.96 69.87
CA PRO A 119 -7.78 15.16 70.72
C PRO A 119 -9.08 15.88 71.11
N GLU A 120 -9.95 15.12 71.77
CA GLU A 120 -11.23 15.49 72.37
C GLU A 120 -11.21 16.81 73.15
N THR A 121 -12.27 17.63 73.01
CA THR A 121 -13.11 18.12 74.12
C THR A 121 -14.49 18.51 73.59
#